data_AF-A0A194RA04-F1
#
_entry.id   AF-A0A194RA04-F1
#
_cell.length_a   1.000
_cell.length_b   1.000
_cell.length_c   1.000
_cell.angle_alpha   90.00
_cell.angle_beta   90.00
_cell.angle_gamma   90.00
#
_symmetry.space_group_name_H-M   'P 1'
#
loop_
_entity.id
_entity.type
_entity.pdbx_description
1 polymer ?
#
loop_
_entity_poly.entity_id
_entity_poly.type
_entity_poly.pdbx_seq_one_letter_code
_entity_poly.pdbx_strand_id
1 'polypeptide(L)'
;MNEKKLFHNFKSYINDSPLNNGDKNGSIQELKPKLLNGELVVGAAHSAVLLTPLSERDGGRLGSLFVTNYKLSFVPIETSHYDEYGQKNHLLGTFDVPLTGVGALWLTDGGPQRRRRLLPYADMPGKVKGLQVICKNMKVMTFSFANSPIGNGRKVAMALVHHAFPKRHDLLFAFEYREPYYPTLPPDLNMFQRPSDWKRELERCECPHWRITCINGTSDAFMLTAGETLIVPSSVLDYNLMESARHFRSGRVPIWVWGRPEGAALLRSGELLQTEQSATAESVLLEQVRRSHPKLTPPHVIYLCGNSAAGGPSPAHLPPLQTLHTSHRKLAELCTPTTLGNFWLQDSQYYSILDSSRWLRYVANCLTFAEEAAAHLNNNVTVVLQEGDGVDYSAVVSCLTQLLVDPHCRTIAGFQSLVQKEWVALGHPFCDRLGLPRPGQAKESSAQCAQCAPVFLLFLDCAWQLLQQHPAAFQYTDTYLVTLWDCAHNHLFDTFLFNCPRDRDLAVSKIQQLSEKLSSLSIMNNRLWSGEEVPEVPVPVGSRFFPFSLGRHEDLARNLDSMQVSLIDASQLLDSQSLLNAPD
;
A
#
# COMPACT_ATOMS: atom_id res chain seq x y z
N MET A 1 -79.30 19.64 -33.31
CA MET A 1 -78.55 20.86 -33.67
C MET A 1 -77.47 21.07 -32.62
N ASN A 2 -76.21 21.06 -33.08
CA ASN A 2 -75.04 21.87 -32.66
C ASN A 2 -74.69 21.96 -31.17
N GLU A 3 -73.44 22.01 -30.72
CA GLU A 3 -72.11 21.72 -31.24
C GLU A 3 -71.19 21.80 -30.00
N LYS A 4 -70.21 20.90 -29.96
CA LYS A 4 -68.88 20.96 -29.30
C LYS A 4 -68.60 22.04 -28.23
N LYS A 5 -68.19 21.55 -27.05
CA LYS A 5 -67.02 22.09 -26.33
C LYS A 5 -66.02 20.95 -26.07
N LEU A 6 -64.80 21.14 -26.57
CA LEU A 6 -63.65 20.26 -26.36
C LEU A 6 -63.24 20.28 -24.88
N PHE A 7 -62.99 19.10 -24.31
CA PHE A 7 -62.16 18.94 -23.11
C PHE A 7 -60.80 18.40 -23.54
N HIS A 8 -59.72 19.09 -23.14
CA HIS A 8 -58.35 18.60 -23.28
C HIS A 8 -58.11 17.45 -22.28
N ASN A 9 -57.93 16.23 -22.80
CA ASN A 9 -57.43 15.10 -22.02
C ASN A 9 -55.91 15.18 -21.89
N PHE A 10 -55.44 15.48 -20.68
CA PHE A 10 -54.09 15.16 -20.24
C PHE A 10 -54.00 13.65 -19.99
N LYS A 11 -53.07 12.96 -20.66
CA LYS A 11 -52.89 11.51 -20.60
C LYS A 11 -51.82 11.20 -19.53
N SER A 12 -52.24 10.62 -18.41
CA SER A 12 -51.35 10.11 -17.36
C SER A 12 -50.90 8.69 -17.71
N TYR A 13 -49.58 8.44 -17.73
CA TYR A 13 -48.97 7.16 -18.11
C TYR A 13 -48.72 6.25 -16.89
N ILE A 14 -49.76 5.94 -16.13
CA ILE A 14 -49.71 4.88 -15.10
C ILE A 14 -50.95 4.00 -15.26
N ASN A 15 -50.74 2.81 -15.84
CA ASN A 15 -51.45 1.53 -15.62
C ASN A 15 -51.52 0.74 -16.93
N ASP A 16 -50.54 -0.12 -17.18
CA ASP A 16 -50.76 -1.32 -17.98
C ASP A 16 -50.94 -2.52 -17.06
N SER A 17 -52.05 -3.22 -17.25
CA SER A 17 -52.34 -4.57 -16.76
C SER A 17 -53.07 -5.29 -17.89
N PRO A 18 -53.13 -6.63 -17.90
CA PRO A 18 -52.05 -7.60 -17.98
C PRO A 18 -52.14 -8.35 -19.33
N LEU A 19 -51.01 -8.63 -19.98
CA LEU A 19 -50.98 -9.66 -21.03
C LEU A 19 -50.59 -10.99 -20.39
N ASN A 20 -51.57 -11.88 -20.38
CA ASN A 20 -51.49 -13.25 -19.93
C ASN A 20 -50.60 -14.05 -20.88
N ASN A 21 -49.32 -14.24 -20.52
CA ASN A 21 -48.54 -15.40 -20.94
C ASN A 21 -48.13 -16.13 -19.67
N GLY A 22 -48.71 -17.30 -19.48
CA GLY A 22 -48.38 -18.20 -18.40
C GLY A 22 -46.95 -18.69 -18.56
N ASP A 23 -46.10 -18.27 -17.63
CA ASP A 23 -45.08 -19.11 -17.02
C ASP A 23 -44.81 -18.56 -15.62
N LYS A 24 -45.43 -19.21 -14.64
CA LYS A 24 -45.14 -19.00 -13.22
C LYS A 24 -43.75 -19.57 -12.95
N ASN A 25 -42.77 -18.68 -12.90
CA ASN A 25 -41.74 -18.58 -11.85
C ASN A 25 -40.72 -17.53 -12.31
N GLY A 26 -41.04 -16.25 -12.11
CA GLY A 26 -40.03 -15.20 -12.14
C GLY A 26 -39.06 -15.42 -10.98
N SER A 27 -37.98 -16.15 -11.22
CA SER A 27 -36.86 -16.23 -10.30
C SER A 27 -36.39 -14.80 -10.05
N ILE A 28 -36.55 -14.30 -8.81
CA ILE A 28 -35.80 -13.14 -8.34
C ILE A 28 -34.35 -13.39 -8.75
N GLN A 29 -33.78 -12.53 -9.60
CA GLN A 29 -32.40 -12.68 -10.03
C GLN A 29 -31.54 -12.75 -8.77
N GLU A 30 -31.00 -13.93 -8.48
CA GLU A 30 -30.24 -14.17 -7.26
C GLU A 30 -28.91 -13.42 -7.40
N LEU A 31 -28.83 -12.24 -6.79
CA LEU A 31 -27.61 -11.44 -6.81
C LEU A 31 -26.50 -12.22 -6.12
N LYS A 32 -25.36 -12.40 -6.80
CA LYS A 32 -24.18 -13.09 -6.27
C LYS A 32 -22.93 -12.24 -6.47
N PRO A 33 -22.01 -12.21 -5.50
CA PRO A 33 -20.74 -11.53 -5.67
C PRO A 33 -19.83 -12.31 -6.62
N LYS A 34 -18.91 -11.62 -7.30
CA LYS A 34 -17.80 -12.26 -8.03
C LYS A 34 -16.79 -12.78 -7.00
N LEU A 35 -16.59 -14.09 -6.95
CA LEU A 35 -15.67 -14.75 -6.02
C LEU A 35 -14.34 -15.10 -6.71
N LEU A 36 -13.23 -14.94 -5.99
CA LEU A 36 -11.92 -15.46 -6.36
C LEU A 36 -11.79 -16.95 -5.99
N ASN A 37 -10.78 -17.63 -6.52
CA ASN A 37 -10.50 -19.02 -6.17
C ASN A 37 -10.13 -19.15 -4.68
N GLY A 38 -10.91 -19.94 -3.94
CA GLY A 38 -10.80 -20.10 -2.49
C GLY A 38 -11.66 -19.12 -1.68
N GLU A 39 -12.32 -18.15 -2.33
CA GLU A 39 -13.17 -17.18 -1.66
C GLU A 39 -14.55 -17.76 -1.32
N LEU A 40 -14.99 -17.57 -0.07
CA LEU A 40 -16.23 -18.12 0.46
C LEU A 40 -17.08 -17.03 1.11
N VAL A 41 -18.40 -17.06 0.84
CA VAL A 41 -19.36 -16.15 1.49
C VAL A 41 -19.60 -16.59 2.94
N VAL A 42 -19.35 -15.69 3.89
CA VAL A 42 -19.51 -15.92 5.34
C VAL A 42 -20.69 -15.15 5.94
N GLY A 43 -21.20 -14.13 5.25
CA GLY A 43 -22.37 -13.36 5.68
C GLY A 43 -23.06 -12.67 4.51
N ALA A 44 -24.37 -12.51 4.58
CA ALA A 44 -25.15 -11.85 3.54
C ALA A 44 -26.35 -11.07 4.11
N ALA A 45 -26.64 -9.93 3.48
CA ALA A 45 -27.84 -9.14 3.68
C ALA A 45 -28.43 -8.72 2.33
N HIS A 46 -29.49 -9.44 1.94
CA HIS A 46 -30.30 -9.09 0.78
C HIS A 46 -31.16 -7.86 1.04
N SER A 47 -31.52 -7.14 -0.03
CA SER A 47 -32.31 -5.92 0.03
C SER A 47 -31.70 -4.84 0.95
N ALA A 48 -30.38 -4.75 0.98
CA ALA A 48 -29.66 -3.68 1.65
C ALA A 48 -29.60 -2.44 0.74
N VAL A 49 -29.61 -1.25 1.34
CA VAL A 49 -29.49 0.01 0.60
C VAL A 49 -28.13 0.63 0.89
N LEU A 50 -27.29 0.79 -0.12
CA LEU A 50 -26.08 1.61 -0.04
C LEU A 50 -26.51 3.08 -0.18
N LEU A 51 -26.43 3.83 0.92
CA LEU A 51 -26.83 5.24 0.95
C LEU A 51 -25.86 6.09 0.14
N THR A 52 -26.40 7.07 -0.58
CA THR A 52 -25.59 8.08 -1.28
C THR A 52 -24.80 8.90 -0.26
N PRO A 53 -23.46 9.01 -0.39
CA PRO A 53 -22.66 9.83 0.51
C PRO A 53 -23.15 11.28 0.54
N LEU A 54 -23.15 11.88 1.74
CA LEU A 54 -23.48 13.31 1.96
C LEU A 54 -24.82 13.78 1.37
N SER A 55 -25.83 12.91 1.28
CA SER A 55 -27.17 13.29 0.82
C SER A 55 -28.13 13.62 1.98
N GLU A 56 -28.98 14.63 1.81
CA GLU A 56 -30.11 14.92 2.70
C GLU A 56 -31.32 14.01 2.45
N ARG A 57 -31.37 13.37 1.27
CA ARG A 57 -32.44 12.45 0.90
C ARG A 57 -32.03 11.03 1.30
N ASP A 58 -33.00 10.22 1.76
CA ASP A 58 -32.83 8.78 1.99
C ASP A 58 -32.69 7.98 0.67
N GLY A 59 -32.00 8.55 -0.32
CA GLY A 59 -31.70 7.93 -1.60
C GLY A 59 -30.47 7.04 -1.49
N GLY A 60 -30.53 5.88 -2.13
CA GLY A 60 -29.41 4.95 -2.20
C GLY A 60 -29.64 3.88 -3.25
N ARG A 61 -28.62 3.07 -3.50
CA ARG A 61 -28.69 1.94 -4.42
C ARG A 61 -29.19 0.72 -3.65
N LEU A 62 -30.29 0.10 -4.12
CA LEU A 62 -30.79 -1.15 -3.56
C LEU A 62 -30.00 -2.33 -4.13
N GLY A 63 -29.62 -3.27 -3.27
CA GLY A 63 -28.78 -4.41 -3.67
C GLY A 63 -28.67 -5.46 -2.58
N SER A 64 -27.67 -6.34 -2.75
CA SER A 64 -27.29 -7.34 -1.75
C SER A 64 -25.86 -7.11 -1.28
N LEU A 65 -25.68 -7.13 0.04
CA LEU A 65 -24.39 -6.97 0.70
C LEU A 65 -23.87 -8.33 1.14
N PHE A 66 -22.65 -8.68 0.75
CA PHE A 66 -21.98 -9.91 1.08
C PHE A 66 -20.69 -9.63 1.83
N VAL A 67 -20.37 -10.49 2.79
CA VAL A 67 -19.08 -10.57 3.44
C VAL A 67 -18.52 -11.93 3.10
N THR A 68 -17.32 -11.96 2.55
CA THR A 68 -16.56 -13.20 2.30
C THR A 68 -15.41 -13.32 3.28
N ASN A 69 -14.61 -14.39 3.19
CA ASN A 69 -13.32 -14.48 3.86
C ASN A 69 -12.26 -13.50 3.31
N TYR A 70 -12.55 -12.77 2.22
CA TYR A 70 -11.63 -11.84 1.56
C TYR A 70 -12.10 -10.38 1.57
N LYS A 71 -13.37 -10.12 1.25
CA LYS A 71 -13.91 -8.77 1.00
C LYS A 71 -15.34 -8.58 1.50
N LEU A 72 -15.69 -7.31 1.69
CA LEU A 72 -17.07 -6.83 1.65
C LEU A 72 -17.42 -6.57 0.17
N SER A 73 -18.55 -7.09 -0.30
CA SER A 73 -19.01 -6.91 -1.68
C SER A 73 -20.47 -6.46 -1.71
N PHE A 74 -20.76 -5.34 -2.39
CA PHE A 74 -22.11 -4.88 -2.61
C PHE A 74 -22.50 -5.02 -4.07
N VAL A 75 -23.56 -5.77 -4.34
CA VAL A 75 -24.07 -6.03 -5.69
C VAL A 75 -25.41 -5.28 -5.84
N PRO A 76 -25.48 -4.19 -6.62
CA PRO A 76 -26.72 -3.47 -6.86
C PRO A 76 -27.68 -4.29 -7.75
N ILE A 77 -28.99 -4.08 -7.60
CA ILE A 77 -30.01 -4.69 -8.48
C ILE A 77 -29.89 -4.14 -9.90
N GLU A 78 -29.73 -2.82 -10.02
CA GLU A 78 -29.51 -2.14 -11.30
C GLU A 78 -28.02 -1.88 -11.47
N THR A 79 -27.41 -2.50 -12.47
CA THR A 79 -26.06 -2.17 -12.92
C THR A 79 -26.16 -1.06 -13.97
N SER A 80 -25.69 0.14 -13.64
CA SER A 80 -25.65 1.24 -14.60
C SER A 80 -24.63 0.94 -15.70
N HIS A 81 -25.05 0.94 -16.97
CA HIS A 81 -24.15 0.81 -18.13
C HIS A 81 -23.05 1.89 -18.21
N TYR A 82 -23.22 3.00 -17.49
CA TYR A 82 -22.19 4.05 -17.37
C TYR A 82 -20.93 3.61 -16.60
N ASP A 83 -20.98 2.52 -15.84
CA ASP A 83 -19.80 1.98 -15.13
C ASP A 83 -18.82 1.22 -16.07
N GLU A 84 -19.10 1.16 -17.37
CA GLU A 84 -18.18 0.52 -18.34
C GLU A 84 -17.01 1.40 -18.76
N TYR A 85 -17.14 2.73 -18.66
CA TYR A 85 -16.10 3.68 -19.03
C TYR A 85 -15.26 4.05 -17.81
N GLY A 86 -14.12 3.38 -17.63
CA GLY A 86 -13.19 3.67 -16.54
C GLY A 86 -12.22 2.53 -16.26
N GLN A 87 -11.23 2.78 -15.41
CA GLN A 87 -10.29 1.76 -14.97
C GLN A 87 -11.03 0.74 -14.09
N LYS A 88 -10.84 -0.55 -14.40
CA LYS A 88 -11.45 -1.66 -13.66
C LYS A 88 -10.38 -2.41 -12.88
N ASN A 89 -10.64 -2.67 -11.60
CA ASN A 89 -9.82 -3.58 -10.82
C ASN A 89 -10.27 -5.03 -11.13
N HIS A 90 -9.31 -5.90 -11.48
CA HIS A 90 -9.62 -7.27 -11.87
C HIS A 90 -10.02 -8.16 -10.66
N LEU A 91 -9.55 -7.81 -9.46
CA LEU A 91 -9.77 -8.52 -8.20
C LEU A 91 -11.02 -8.02 -7.46
N LEU A 92 -11.26 -6.71 -7.49
CA LEU A 92 -12.30 -6.04 -6.71
C LEU A 92 -13.29 -5.29 -7.63
N GLY A 93 -14.58 -5.47 -7.41
CA GLY A 93 -15.62 -4.66 -8.05
C GLY A 93 -15.69 -3.23 -7.49
N THR A 94 -16.46 -2.36 -8.15
CA THR A 94 -16.61 -0.92 -7.81
C THR A 94 -17.02 -0.67 -6.35
N PHE A 95 -17.88 -1.55 -5.80
CA PHE A 95 -18.36 -1.47 -4.42
C PHE A 95 -17.71 -2.50 -3.50
N ASP A 96 -16.67 -3.19 -3.96
CA ASP A 96 -15.94 -4.12 -3.14
C ASP A 96 -14.93 -3.37 -2.27
N VAL A 97 -14.68 -3.90 -1.07
CA VAL A 97 -13.66 -3.44 -0.14
C VAL A 97 -12.96 -4.67 0.42
N PRO A 98 -11.63 -4.84 0.23
CA PRO A 98 -10.92 -5.95 0.85
C PRO A 98 -11.05 -5.81 2.36
N LEU A 99 -11.27 -6.92 3.07
CA LEU A 99 -11.52 -6.89 4.51
C LEU A 99 -10.38 -6.22 5.29
N THR A 100 -9.15 -6.40 4.83
CA THR A 100 -7.95 -5.75 5.38
C THR A 100 -7.90 -4.24 5.17
N GLY A 101 -8.67 -3.72 4.22
CA GLY A 101 -8.89 -2.30 3.96
C GLY A 101 -9.98 -1.67 4.83
N VAL A 102 -10.71 -2.45 5.63
CA VAL A 102 -11.66 -1.91 6.61
C VAL A 102 -10.88 -1.28 7.77
N GLY A 103 -11.10 0.01 8.02
CA GLY A 103 -10.45 0.76 9.10
C GLY A 103 -11.30 0.84 10.37
N ALA A 104 -12.60 1.12 10.23
CA ALA A 104 -13.52 1.19 11.35
C ALA A 104 -14.96 0.83 10.96
N LEU A 105 -15.70 0.27 11.91
CA LEU A 105 -17.10 -0.07 11.78
C LEU A 105 -17.95 0.75 12.77
N TRP A 106 -19.10 1.21 12.31
CA TRP A 106 -20.06 1.96 13.10
C TRP A 106 -21.46 1.42 12.89
N LEU A 107 -22.17 1.11 13.96
CA LEU A 107 -23.60 0.81 13.91
C LEU A 107 -24.38 2.11 13.78
N THR A 108 -25.36 2.13 12.89
CA THR A 108 -26.25 3.28 12.71
C THR A 108 -27.71 2.91 12.98
N ASP A 109 -28.56 3.92 13.15
CA ASP A 109 -30.01 3.76 13.27
C ASP A 109 -30.72 3.55 11.92
N GLY A 110 -29.96 3.35 10.85
CA GLY A 110 -30.45 3.27 9.47
C GLY A 110 -30.07 4.49 8.62
N GLY A 111 -29.60 5.58 9.25
CA GLY A 111 -29.08 6.79 8.58
C GLY A 111 -27.65 7.16 9.02
N PRO A 112 -27.10 8.30 8.55
CA PRO A 112 -25.72 8.69 8.83
C PRO A 112 -25.52 9.46 10.15
N GLN A 113 -26.60 9.95 10.78
CA GLN A 113 -26.53 10.94 11.86
C GLN A 113 -26.19 10.34 13.22
N ARG A 114 -26.84 9.24 13.61
CA ARG A 114 -26.62 8.59 14.91
C ARG A 114 -25.83 7.31 14.70
N ARG A 115 -24.60 7.31 15.21
CA ARG A 115 -23.69 6.17 15.08
C ARG A 115 -22.99 5.82 16.39
N ARG A 116 -22.75 4.53 16.58
CA ARG A 116 -21.97 3.97 17.70
C ARG A 116 -20.83 3.13 17.14
N ARG A 117 -19.60 3.37 17.61
CA ARG A 117 -18.43 2.60 17.18
C ARG A 117 -18.60 1.12 17.55
N LEU A 118 -18.39 0.26 16.58
CA LEU A 118 -18.38 -1.19 16.77
C LEU A 118 -16.92 -1.64 16.90
N LEU A 119 -16.56 -2.11 18.10
CA LEU A 119 -15.22 -2.63 18.35
C LEU A 119 -15.15 -4.12 17.99
N PRO A 120 -13.96 -4.60 17.60
CA PRO A 120 -13.74 -6.04 17.43
C PRO A 120 -14.16 -6.81 18.70
N TYR A 121 -14.83 -7.94 18.53
CA TYR A 121 -15.28 -8.82 19.63
C TYR A 121 -16.28 -8.21 20.63
N ALA A 122 -16.87 -7.05 20.32
CA ALA A 122 -17.91 -6.46 21.15
C ALA A 122 -19.26 -7.19 21.01
N ASP A 123 -20.10 -7.11 22.05
CA ASP A 123 -21.45 -7.64 22.00
C ASP A 123 -22.28 -6.98 20.89
N MET A 124 -22.87 -7.83 20.06
CA MET A 124 -23.66 -7.40 18.92
C MET A 124 -25.14 -7.23 19.29
N PRO A 125 -25.76 -6.07 19.03
CA PRO A 125 -27.17 -5.86 19.28
C PRO A 125 -28.04 -6.88 18.56
N GLY A 126 -29.19 -7.23 19.16
CA GLY A 126 -30.15 -8.17 18.57
C GLY A 126 -30.70 -7.70 17.21
N LYS A 127 -30.82 -6.37 17.02
CA LYS A 127 -31.25 -5.75 15.75
C LYS A 127 -30.21 -4.70 15.32
N VAL A 128 -29.72 -4.85 14.09
CA VAL A 128 -28.84 -3.88 13.42
C VAL A 128 -29.63 -3.22 12.31
N LYS A 129 -29.83 -1.90 12.40
CA LYS A 129 -30.63 -1.12 11.43
C LYS A 129 -29.78 -0.59 10.27
N GLY A 130 -28.53 -0.24 10.54
CA GLY A 130 -27.57 0.16 9.52
C GLY A 130 -26.14 -0.02 9.99
N LEU A 131 -25.23 0.04 9.03
CA LEU A 131 -23.79 -0.15 9.23
C LEU A 131 -23.03 0.84 8.36
N GLN A 132 -22.09 1.56 8.96
CA GLN A 132 -21.15 2.42 8.26
C GLN A 132 -19.74 1.82 8.36
N VAL A 133 -19.09 1.71 7.21
CA VAL A 133 -17.74 1.16 7.02
C VAL A 133 -16.84 2.32 6.60
N ILE A 134 -15.83 2.61 7.41
CA ILE A 134 -14.77 3.56 7.09
C ILE A 134 -13.55 2.76 6.67
N CYS A 135 -13.07 2.99 5.45
CA CYS A 135 -11.95 2.26 4.86
C CYS A 135 -10.62 3.00 5.09
N LYS A 136 -9.51 2.26 5.09
CA LYS A 136 -8.16 2.81 5.26
C LYS A 136 -7.75 3.75 4.11
N ASN A 137 -8.32 3.56 2.92
CA ASN A 137 -8.16 4.44 1.76
C ASN A 137 -9.18 5.62 1.73
N MET A 138 -9.71 6.03 2.89
CA MET A 138 -10.64 7.16 3.04
C MET A 138 -12.02 6.98 2.37
N LYS A 139 -12.37 5.79 1.85
CA LYS A 139 -13.73 5.49 1.38
C LYS A 139 -14.69 5.30 2.56
N VAL A 140 -15.86 5.94 2.51
CA VAL A 140 -16.95 5.75 3.50
C VAL A 140 -18.16 5.14 2.81
N MET A 141 -18.63 4.00 3.32
CA MET A 141 -19.82 3.31 2.81
C MET A 141 -20.84 3.15 3.92
N THR A 142 -22.07 3.60 3.70
CA THR A 142 -23.15 3.50 4.70
C THR A 142 -24.29 2.66 4.15
N PHE A 143 -24.64 1.60 4.86
CA PHE A 143 -25.67 0.65 4.49
C PHE A 143 -26.87 0.76 5.44
N SER A 144 -28.08 0.79 4.88
CA SER A 144 -29.32 0.61 5.61
C SER A 144 -29.87 -0.79 5.38
N PHE A 145 -30.32 -1.42 6.46
CA PHE A 145 -30.95 -2.74 6.47
C PHE A 145 -32.46 -2.65 6.71
N ALA A 146 -33.08 -1.48 6.52
CA ALA A 146 -34.51 -1.28 6.72
C ALA A 146 -35.37 -2.24 5.88
N ASN A 147 -34.91 -2.55 4.67
CA ASN A 147 -35.59 -3.43 3.71
C ASN A 147 -35.07 -4.88 3.76
N SER A 148 -34.05 -5.16 4.58
CA SER A 148 -33.46 -6.49 4.69
C SER A 148 -34.26 -7.39 5.64
N PRO A 149 -34.28 -8.72 5.39
CA PRO A 149 -34.83 -9.68 6.34
C PRO A 149 -34.24 -9.55 7.75
N ILE A 150 -35.08 -9.81 8.76
CA ILE A 150 -34.70 -9.69 10.17
C ILE A 150 -33.46 -10.56 10.46
N GLY A 151 -32.45 -9.97 11.09
CA GLY A 151 -31.21 -10.64 11.47
C GLY A 151 -30.10 -10.60 10.41
N ASN A 152 -30.39 -10.27 9.14
CA ASN A 152 -29.36 -10.21 8.09
C ASN A 152 -28.28 -9.14 8.37
N GLY A 153 -28.70 -7.93 8.76
CA GLY A 153 -27.75 -6.86 9.13
C GLY A 153 -26.84 -7.29 10.30
N ARG A 154 -27.36 -8.08 11.25
CA ARG A 154 -26.57 -8.64 12.36
C ARG A 154 -25.55 -9.66 11.86
N LYS A 155 -25.94 -10.57 10.95
CA LYS A 155 -25.04 -11.56 10.35
C LYS A 155 -23.87 -10.89 9.62
N VAL A 156 -24.15 -9.88 8.79
CA VAL A 156 -23.12 -9.12 8.07
C VAL A 156 -22.18 -8.38 9.04
N ALA A 157 -22.73 -7.67 10.02
CA ALA A 157 -21.90 -6.95 10.98
C ALA A 157 -21.04 -7.90 11.84
N MET A 158 -21.56 -9.07 12.24
CA MET A 158 -20.79 -10.12 12.93
C MET A 158 -19.66 -10.66 12.06
N ALA A 159 -19.95 -10.98 10.80
CA ALA A 159 -18.95 -11.47 9.85
C ALA A 159 -17.82 -10.44 9.64
N LEU A 160 -18.14 -9.16 9.48
CA LEU A 160 -17.14 -8.11 9.34
C LEU A 160 -16.26 -7.97 10.59
N VAL A 161 -16.85 -7.94 11.78
CA VAL A 161 -16.09 -7.86 13.03
C VAL A 161 -15.12 -9.03 13.19
N HIS A 162 -15.52 -10.22 12.75
CA HIS A 162 -14.69 -11.43 12.85
C HIS A 162 -13.57 -11.48 11.80
N HIS A 163 -13.88 -11.18 10.54
CA HIS A 163 -12.96 -11.40 9.42
C HIS A 163 -12.14 -10.16 9.01
N ALA A 164 -12.62 -8.94 9.29
CA ALA A 164 -11.88 -7.72 8.97
C ALA A 164 -10.72 -7.41 9.94
N PHE A 165 -10.77 -7.99 11.15
CA PHE A 165 -9.77 -7.77 12.21
C PHE A 165 -9.20 -9.11 12.71
N PRO A 166 -8.49 -9.86 11.84
CA PRO A 166 -7.99 -11.20 12.17
C PRO A 166 -6.97 -11.13 13.32
N LYS A 167 -7.02 -12.08 14.26
CA LYS A 167 -6.06 -12.13 15.40
C LYS A 167 -4.67 -12.60 15.01
N ARG A 168 -4.55 -13.27 13.86
CA ARG A 168 -3.32 -13.92 13.41
C ARG A 168 -3.16 -13.71 11.91
N HIS A 169 -1.92 -13.55 11.47
CA HIS A 169 -1.56 -13.42 10.06
C HIS A 169 -2.08 -14.57 9.17
N ASP A 170 -2.08 -15.81 9.65
CA ASP A 170 -2.48 -17.00 8.88
C ASP A 170 -4.00 -17.12 8.67
N LEU A 171 -4.79 -16.20 9.24
CA LEU A 171 -6.22 -16.05 8.96
C LEU A 171 -6.49 -15.08 7.80
N LEU A 172 -5.45 -14.49 7.21
CA LEU A 172 -5.60 -13.64 6.04
C LEU A 172 -5.91 -14.48 4.80
N PHE A 173 -6.74 -13.94 3.92
CA PHE A 173 -7.13 -14.61 2.68
C PHE A 173 -5.93 -14.95 1.77
N ALA A 174 -4.80 -14.26 1.88
CA ALA A 174 -3.55 -14.62 1.19
C ALA A 174 -3.18 -16.10 1.31
N PHE A 175 -3.45 -16.73 2.46
CA PHE A 175 -3.11 -18.13 2.72
C PHE A 175 -4.13 -19.14 2.14
N GLU A 176 -5.31 -18.66 1.74
CA GLU A 176 -6.38 -19.48 1.15
C GLU A 176 -6.55 -19.26 -0.36
N TYR A 177 -5.90 -18.22 -0.91
CA TYR A 177 -6.01 -17.83 -2.31
C TYR A 177 -5.30 -18.82 -3.25
N ARG A 178 -6.03 -19.36 -4.23
CA ARG A 178 -5.59 -20.50 -5.08
C ARG A 178 -5.47 -20.20 -6.58
N GLU A 179 -5.27 -18.95 -6.97
CA GLU A 179 -5.23 -18.62 -8.41
C GLU A 179 -3.87 -19.03 -9.05
N PRO A 180 -3.89 -19.76 -10.20
CA PRO A 180 -2.67 -20.15 -10.92
C PRO A 180 -1.81 -18.94 -11.25
N TYR A 181 -0.53 -19.00 -10.89
CA TYR A 181 0.43 -17.93 -11.18
C TYR A 181 1.01 -18.13 -12.58
N TYR A 182 0.89 -17.11 -13.43
CA TYR A 182 1.56 -17.06 -14.73
C TYR A 182 2.89 -16.30 -14.58
N PRO A 183 4.06 -16.96 -14.73
CA PRO A 183 5.35 -16.43 -14.28
C PRO A 183 6.04 -15.49 -15.26
N THR A 184 5.34 -14.88 -16.21
CA THR A 184 5.98 -13.93 -17.14
C THR A 184 6.00 -12.55 -16.50
N LEU A 185 6.98 -12.32 -15.62
CA LEU A 185 7.37 -10.97 -15.24
C LEU A 185 7.88 -10.23 -16.48
N PRO A 186 7.63 -8.92 -16.59
CA PRO A 186 8.28 -8.11 -17.61
C PRO A 186 9.81 -8.30 -17.56
N PRO A 187 10.49 -8.44 -18.71
CA PRO A 187 11.93 -8.75 -18.74
C PRO A 187 12.80 -7.63 -18.14
N ASP A 188 12.29 -6.40 -18.13
CA ASP A 188 12.89 -5.20 -17.56
C ASP A 188 12.62 -5.04 -16.06
N LEU A 189 11.71 -5.82 -15.47
CA LEU A 189 11.42 -5.78 -14.04
C LEU A 189 12.49 -6.51 -13.23
N ASN A 190 13.05 -5.81 -12.26
CA ASN A 190 14.00 -6.34 -11.29
C ASN A 190 13.37 -6.47 -9.89
N MET A 191 13.39 -7.68 -9.32
CA MET A 191 12.69 -8.01 -8.05
C MET A 191 13.58 -7.93 -6.81
N PHE A 192 14.90 -7.79 -6.96
CA PHE A 192 15.87 -7.67 -5.86
C PHE A 192 15.81 -8.81 -4.83
N GLN A 193 15.39 -10.00 -5.26
CA GLN A 193 15.29 -11.18 -4.39
C GLN A 193 16.56 -12.03 -4.44
N ARG A 194 17.32 -11.95 -5.53
CA ARG A 194 18.51 -12.79 -5.76
C ARG A 194 19.77 -11.95 -5.97
N PRO A 195 20.97 -12.47 -5.70
CA PRO A 195 22.21 -11.76 -5.99
C PRO A 195 22.35 -11.26 -7.44
N SER A 196 21.79 -12.00 -8.40
CA SER A 196 21.77 -11.62 -9.82
C SER A 196 20.99 -10.32 -10.10
N ASP A 197 19.97 -10.05 -9.30
CA ASP A 197 19.11 -8.86 -9.43
C ASP A 197 19.89 -7.61 -9.03
N TRP A 198 20.61 -7.69 -7.91
CA TRP A 198 21.51 -6.64 -7.43
C TRP A 198 22.69 -6.42 -8.38
N LYS A 199 23.23 -7.51 -8.95
CA LYS A 199 24.27 -7.43 -9.98
C LYS A 199 23.80 -6.67 -11.22
N ARG A 200 22.60 -6.99 -11.72
CA ARG A 200 22.01 -6.31 -12.88
C ARG A 200 21.86 -4.80 -12.64
N GLU A 201 21.43 -4.40 -11.44
CA GLU A 201 21.31 -2.99 -11.09
C GLU A 201 22.68 -2.29 -11.00
N LEU A 202 23.69 -2.96 -10.44
CA LEU A 202 25.05 -2.42 -10.38
C LEU A 202 25.67 -2.24 -11.77
N GLU A 203 25.41 -3.19 -12.67
CA GLU A 203 25.81 -3.12 -14.08
C GLU A 203 25.07 -2.00 -14.82
N ARG A 204 23.77 -1.82 -14.59
CA ARG A 204 22.98 -0.71 -15.15
C ARG A 204 23.48 0.67 -14.72
N CYS A 205 23.91 0.80 -13.47
CA CYS A 205 24.47 2.03 -12.92
C CYS A 205 25.97 2.22 -13.22
N GLU A 206 26.63 1.25 -13.86
CA GLU A 206 28.07 1.27 -14.21
C GLU A 206 28.98 1.62 -13.02
N CYS A 207 28.76 0.95 -11.87
CA CYS A 207 29.43 1.27 -10.60
C CYS A 207 30.48 0.20 -10.19
N PRO A 208 31.72 0.20 -10.75
CA PRO A 208 32.68 -0.89 -10.56
C PRO A 208 33.38 -0.93 -9.19
N HIS A 209 33.34 0.16 -8.43
CA HIS A 209 33.99 0.27 -7.11
C HIS A 209 33.15 -0.26 -5.95
N TRP A 210 32.02 -0.88 -6.28
CA TRP A 210 31.09 -1.49 -5.34
C TRP A 210 31.01 -2.98 -5.60
N ARG A 211 30.83 -3.76 -4.53
CA ARG A 211 30.72 -5.22 -4.61
C ARG A 211 29.45 -5.71 -3.95
N ILE A 212 28.98 -6.85 -4.42
CA ILE A 212 27.92 -7.59 -3.78
C ILE A 212 28.50 -8.36 -2.59
N THR A 213 27.78 -8.36 -1.47
CA THR A 213 28.01 -9.27 -0.36
C THR A 213 26.73 -10.06 -0.08
N CYS A 214 26.91 -11.35 0.22
CA CYS A 214 25.83 -12.25 0.62
C CYS A 214 25.94 -12.65 2.10
N ILE A 215 26.77 -11.94 2.89
CA ILE A 215 26.97 -12.24 4.31
C ILE A 215 25.65 -12.22 5.09
N ASN A 216 24.69 -11.38 4.67
CA ASN A 216 23.39 -11.26 5.33
C ASN A 216 22.45 -12.46 5.10
N GLY A 217 22.78 -13.36 4.17
CA GLY A 217 22.12 -14.67 3.99
C GLY A 217 22.75 -15.81 4.79
N THR A 218 23.78 -15.54 5.60
CA THR A 218 24.48 -16.56 6.39
C THR A 218 24.08 -16.53 7.87
N SER A 219 24.65 -17.41 8.68
CA SER A 219 24.53 -17.37 10.14
C SER A 219 25.07 -16.07 10.77
N ASP A 220 25.93 -15.37 10.06
CA ASP A 220 26.60 -14.14 10.49
C ASP A 220 25.86 -12.86 10.07
N ALA A 221 24.59 -12.98 9.67
CA ALA A 221 23.75 -11.86 9.27
C ALA A 221 23.66 -10.78 10.36
N PHE A 222 23.98 -9.54 10.00
CA PHE A 222 23.96 -8.40 10.91
C PHE A 222 22.77 -7.45 10.66
N MET A 223 22.26 -7.40 9.43
CA MET A 223 21.13 -6.55 9.03
C MET A 223 19.85 -7.38 8.94
N LEU A 224 19.31 -7.79 10.10
CA LEU A 224 18.28 -8.84 10.18
C LEU A 224 16.96 -8.50 9.46
N THR A 225 16.71 -7.22 9.21
CA THR A 225 15.50 -6.75 8.51
C THR A 225 15.68 -6.63 6.99
N ALA A 226 16.90 -6.64 6.46
CA ALA A 226 17.14 -6.61 5.02
C ALA A 226 17.25 -8.02 4.42
N GLY A 227 17.20 -8.10 3.10
CA GLY A 227 17.43 -9.31 2.33
C GLY A 227 18.88 -9.80 2.42
N GLU A 228 19.12 -10.97 1.84
CA GLU A 228 20.40 -11.69 1.95
C GLU A 228 21.56 -10.97 1.23
N THR A 229 21.23 -10.16 0.23
CA THR A 229 22.19 -9.49 -0.65
C THR A 229 22.25 -8.01 -0.33
N LEU A 230 23.47 -7.48 -0.14
CA LEU A 230 23.74 -6.05 0.04
C LEU A 230 24.86 -5.62 -0.93
N ILE A 231 24.96 -4.33 -1.20
CA ILE A 231 26.05 -3.74 -1.97
C ILE A 231 26.86 -2.79 -1.07
N VAL A 232 28.18 -2.98 -1.09
CA VAL A 232 29.14 -2.30 -0.20
C VAL A 232 30.40 -1.89 -0.97
N PRO A 233 31.24 -0.98 -0.45
CA PRO A 233 32.53 -0.67 -1.06
C PRO A 233 33.37 -1.92 -1.34
N SER A 234 33.98 -1.99 -2.53
CA SER A 234 34.83 -3.13 -2.92
C SER A 234 36.04 -3.32 -1.99
N SER A 235 36.48 -2.26 -1.30
CA SER A 235 37.59 -2.30 -0.36
C SER A 235 37.25 -2.85 1.02
N VAL A 236 35.97 -2.95 1.37
CA VAL A 236 35.51 -3.40 2.69
C VAL A 236 35.33 -4.91 2.68
N LEU A 237 35.85 -5.62 3.67
CA LEU A 237 35.64 -7.06 3.83
C LEU A 237 34.44 -7.34 4.74
N ASP A 238 33.82 -8.52 4.60
CA ASP A 238 32.57 -8.83 5.33
C ASP A 238 32.75 -8.79 6.85
N TYR A 239 33.90 -9.20 7.39
CA TYR A 239 34.18 -9.10 8.82
C TYR A 239 34.19 -7.66 9.32
N ASN A 240 34.68 -6.70 8.52
CA ASN A 240 34.67 -5.28 8.88
C ASN A 240 33.23 -4.77 8.98
N LEU A 241 32.34 -5.21 8.07
CA LEU A 241 30.92 -4.84 8.12
C LEU A 241 30.27 -5.34 9.41
N MET A 242 30.53 -6.60 9.78
CA MET A 242 29.97 -7.20 10.99
C MET A 242 30.43 -6.49 12.27
N GLU A 243 31.69 -6.08 12.34
CA GLU A 243 32.20 -5.27 13.45
C GLU A 243 31.56 -3.89 13.48
N SER A 244 31.54 -3.19 12.35
CA SER A 244 30.93 -1.86 12.24
C SER A 244 29.44 -1.86 12.54
N ALA A 245 28.70 -2.89 12.12
CA ALA A 245 27.24 -2.98 12.28
C ALA A 245 26.78 -2.85 13.74
N ARG A 246 27.62 -3.25 14.71
CA ARG A 246 27.33 -3.12 16.16
C ARG A 246 27.20 -1.67 16.62
N HIS A 247 27.68 -0.72 15.83
CA HIS A 247 27.64 0.71 16.12
C HIS A 247 26.48 1.44 15.44
N PHE A 248 25.73 0.77 14.55
CA PHE A 248 24.59 1.35 13.85
C PHE A 248 23.28 0.75 14.37
N ARG A 249 22.25 1.58 14.48
CA ARG A 249 20.91 1.12 14.84
C ARG A 249 20.45 0.02 13.88
N SER A 250 19.89 -1.04 14.46
CA SER A 250 19.42 -2.23 13.73
C SER A 250 20.49 -2.89 12.83
N GLY A 251 21.77 -2.68 13.12
CA GLY A 251 22.88 -3.21 12.31
C GLY A 251 23.01 -2.55 10.93
N ARG A 252 22.29 -1.46 10.66
CA ARG A 252 22.21 -0.86 9.33
C ARG A 252 23.39 0.05 9.04
N VAL A 253 24.51 -0.54 8.67
CA VAL A 253 25.65 0.18 8.09
C VAL A 253 25.25 0.88 6.77
N PRO A 254 25.97 1.93 6.35
CA PRO A 254 25.88 2.50 5.00
C PRO A 254 25.99 1.44 3.91
N ILE A 255 24.89 1.21 3.19
CA ILE A 255 24.82 0.33 2.03
C ILE A 255 24.47 1.13 0.78
N TRP A 256 25.02 0.71 -0.36
CA TRP A 256 24.72 1.31 -1.66
C TRP A 256 23.31 0.96 -2.11
N VAL A 257 22.61 1.95 -2.66
CA VAL A 257 21.29 1.76 -3.25
C VAL A 257 21.16 2.31 -4.67
N TRP A 258 22.00 3.28 -5.04
CA TRP A 258 22.08 3.83 -6.39
C TRP A 258 23.46 4.47 -6.62
N GLY A 259 23.89 4.62 -7.86
CA GLY A 259 25.10 5.38 -8.18
C GLY A 259 25.15 5.78 -9.64
N ARG A 260 26.16 6.60 -9.96
CA ARG A 260 26.44 7.08 -11.30
C ARG A 260 27.83 6.65 -11.80
N PRO A 261 28.04 6.54 -13.12
CA PRO A 261 29.32 6.13 -13.68
C PRO A 261 30.52 7.01 -13.25
N GLU A 262 30.27 8.29 -12.96
CA GLU A 262 31.28 9.27 -12.55
C GLU A 262 31.74 9.10 -11.08
N GLY A 263 31.07 8.23 -10.33
CA GLY A 263 31.53 7.71 -9.04
C GLY A 263 30.68 8.08 -7.83
N ALA A 264 29.81 9.10 -7.91
CA ALA A 264 28.91 9.40 -6.80
C ALA A 264 27.90 8.26 -6.58
N ALA A 265 27.59 8.02 -5.31
CA ALA A 265 26.64 7.01 -4.91
C ALA A 265 25.63 7.56 -3.90
N LEU A 266 24.46 6.95 -3.85
CA LEU A 266 23.46 7.15 -2.81
C LEU A 266 23.50 5.94 -1.89
N LEU A 267 23.65 6.19 -0.59
CA LEU A 267 23.68 5.18 0.44
C LEU A 267 22.58 5.40 1.47
N ARG A 268 22.14 4.32 2.09
CA ARG A 268 21.23 4.33 3.24
C ARG A 268 21.88 3.70 4.46
N SER A 269 21.66 4.30 5.63
CA SER A 269 22.19 3.85 6.91
C SER A 269 21.17 4.07 8.03
N GLY A 270 21.23 3.24 9.05
CA GLY A 270 20.64 3.57 10.35
C GLY A 270 21.45 4.66 11.05
N GLU A 271 20.86 5.29 12.06
CA GLU A 271 21.56 6.23 12.92
C GLU A 271 22.67 5.54 13.72
N LEU A 272 23.69 6.32 14.04
CA LEU A 272 24.79 5.89 14.88
C LEU A 272 24.35 5.73 16.35
N LEU A 273 24.73 4.62 16.98
CA LEU A 273 24.54 4.44 18.42
C LEU A 273 25.46 5.38 19.19
N GLN A 274 24.96 5.99 20.27
CA GLN A 274 25.74 6.90 21.10
C GLN A 274 26.71 6.14 22.00
N THR A 275 27.86 5.76 21.44
CA THR A 275 29.00 5.16 22.17
C THR A 275 30.29 5.85 21.76
N GLU A 276 31.31 5.84 22.64
CA GLU A 276 32.60 6.49 22.38
C GLU A 276 33.29 5.96 21.11
N GLN A 277 33.09 4.68 20.80
CA GLN A 277 33.72 4.01 19.65
C GLN A 277 32.94 4.17 18.35
N SER A 278 31.64 4.51 18.42
CA SER A 278 30.78 4.54 17.24
C SER A 278 31.23 5.59 16.22
N ALA A 279 31.63 6.78 16.65
CA ALA A 279 32.06 7.85 15.75
C ALA A 279 33.33 7.45 14.97
N THR A 280 34.24 6.72 15.63
CA THR A 280 35.43 6.15 14.98
C THR A 280 35.03 5.07 13.97
N ALA A 281 34.14 4.15 14.34
CA ALA A 281 33.66 3.10 13.44
C ALA A 281 32.98 3.67 12.19
N GLU A 282 32.16 4.71 12.34
CA GLU A 282 31.54 5.43 11.24
C GLU A 282 32.58 6.11 10.35
N SER A 283 33.53 6.84 10.94
CA SER A 283 34.59 7.53 10.19
C SER A 283 35.43 6.55 9.36
N VAL A 284 35.74 5.37 9.91
CA VAL A 284 36.46 4.30 9.19
C VAL A 284 35.67 3.80 8.00
N LEU A 285 34.36 3.60 8.15
CA LEU A 285 33.52 3.11 7.07
C LEU A 285 33.26 4.18 6.00
N LEU A 286 33.03 5.44 6.41
CA LEU A 286 32.90 6.57 5.50
C LEU A 286 34.20 6.84 4.72
N GLU A 287 35.37 6.55 5.29
CA GLU A 287 36.63 6.57 4.54
C GLU A 287 36.66 5.51 3.44
N GLN A 288 36.05 4.33 3.64
CA GLN A 288 35.93 3.32 2.58
C GLN A 288 34.92 3.73 1.51
N VAL A 289 33.83 4.40 1.89
CA VAL A 289 32.89 5.02 0.96
C VAL A 289 33.61 6.08 0.11
N ARG A 290 34.41 6.95 0.74
CA ARG A 290 35.23 7.96 0.05
C ARG A 290 36.20 7.31 -0.95
N ARG A 291 36.84 6.20 -0.58
CA ARG A 291 37.76 5.44 -1.46
C ARG A 291 37.07 4.78 -2.66
N SER A 292 35.76 4.58 -2.58
CA SER A 292 34.97 4.04 -3.70
C SER A 292 34.68 5.11 -4.77
N HIS A 293 34.89 6.38 -4.44
CA HIS A 293 34.76 7.48 -5.38
C HIS A 293 36.10 7.73 -6.11
N PRO A 294 36.15 7.77 -7.47
CA PRO A 294 37.41 7.92 -8.23
C PRO A 294 38.21 9.19 -7.87
N LYS A 295 37.50 10.28 -7.56
CA LYS A 295 38.10 11.56 -7.11
C LYS A 295 38.31 11.65 -5.60
N LEU A 296 38.01 10.59 -4.84
CA LEU A 296 38.15 10.53 -3.40
C LEU A 296 37.42 11.67 -2.64
N THR A 297 36.28 12.13 -3.18
CA THR A 297 35.47 13.20 -2.61
C THR A 297 34.78 12.71 -1.33
N PRO A 298 34.82 13.48 -0.23
CA PRO A 298 34.20 13.07 1.01
C PRO A 298 32.68 12.92 0.83
N PRO A 299 32.07 11.86 1.41
CA PRO A 299 30.62 11.70 1.36
C PRO A 299 29.93 12.78 2.20
N HIS A 300 28.76 13.23 1.75
CA HIS A 300 27.87 14.12 2.48
C HIS A 300 26.83 13.29 3.23
N VAL A 301 26.67 13.54 4.54
CA VAL A 301 25.72 12.82 5.39
C VAL A 301 24.51 13.70 5.66
N ILE A 302 23.32 13.21 5.30
CA ILE A 302 22.05 13.91 5.52
C ILE A 302 21.28 13.17 6.63
N TYR A 303 21.05 13.88 7.74
CA TYR A 303 20.26 13.41 8.86
C TYR A 303 18.80 13.80 8.67
N LEU A 304 17.93 12.81 8.45
CA LEU A 304 16.52 13.04 8.12
C LEU A 304 15.66 13.32 9.36
N CYS A 305 16.11 12.81 10.51
CA CYS A 305 15.48 12.93 11.82
C CYS A 305 16.53 13.42 12.87
N GLY A 306 16.05 13.80 14.05
CA GLY A 306 16.87 14.42 15.12
C GLY A 306 17.44 15.83 14.83
N ASN A 307 18.06 16.43 15.84
CA ASN A 307 18.91 17.61 15.64
C ASN A 307 20.24 17.10 15.07
N SER A 308 20.69 17.60 13.92
CA SER A 308 22.01 17.28 13.36
C SER A 308 23.08 17.39 14.45
N ALA A 309 23.95 16.39 14.57
CA ALA A 309 25.10 16.44 15.48
C ALA A 309 26.01 17.65 15.23
N ALA A 310 25.89 18.28 14.05
CA ALA A 310 26.60 19.48 13.62
C ALA A 310 25.92 20.83 13.98
N GLY A 311 24.80 20.86 14.72
CA GLY A 311 24.26 22.11 15.30
C GLY A 311 23.83 23.21 14.33
N GLY A 312 23.73 22.93 13.03
CA GLY A 312 23.17 23.84 12.03
C GLY A 312 21.64 23.72 11.94
N PRO A 313 20.91 24.82 11.69
CA PRO A 313 19.48 24.76 11.47
C PRO A 313 19.19 24.14 10.10
N SER A 314 18.85 22.85 10.04
CA SER A 314 18.08 22.38 8.89
C SER A 314 16.66 22.92 9.04
N PRO A 315 16.15 23.73 8.08
CA PRO A 315 14.78 24.25 8.14
C PRO A 315 13.72 23.14 7.99
N ALA A 316 14.12 21.96 7.49
CA ALA A 316 13.27 20.79 7.31
C ALA A 316 13.73 19.64 8.24
N HIS A 317 12.76 19.03 8.92
CA HIS A 317 12.98 17.87 9.79
C HIS A 317 11.77 16.94 9.68
N LEU A 318 12.01 15.63 9.63
CA LEU A 318 10.93 14.64 9.56
C LEU A 318 10.52 14.18 10.96
N PRO A 319 9.22 14.20 11.26
CA PRO A 319 8.72 14.04 12.62
C PRO A 319 8.84 12.57 13.08
N PRO A 320 8.74 12.30 14.39
CA PRO A 320 8.53 10.94 14.87
C PRO A 320 7.30 10.28 14.22
N LEU A 321 7.34 8.97 14.00
CA LEU A 321 6.29 8.23 13.29
C LEU A 321 4.89 8.42 13.89
N GLN A 322 4.78 8.51 15.21
CA GLN A 322 3.50 8.75 15.89
C GLN A 322 2.89 10.12 15.54
N THR A 323 3.74 11.12 15.33
CA THR A 323 3.33 12.46 14.91
C THR A 323 2.88 12.43 13.45
N LEU A 324 3.59 11.71 12.57
CA LEU A 324 3.16 11.48 11.18
C LEU A 324 1.80 10.76 11.12
N HIS A 325 1.61 9.73 11.94
CA HIS A 325 0.33 9.02 12.03
C HIS A 325 -0.81 9.95 12.44
N THR A 326 -0.57 10.81 13.45
CA THR A 326 -1.56 11.79 13.91
C THR A 326 -1.87 12.84 12.83
N SER A 327 -0.84 13.27 12.09
CA SER A 327 -0.97 14.18 10.94
C SER A 327 -1.90 13.61 9.86
N HIS A 328 -1.64 12.38 9.43
CA HIS A 328 -2.50 11.69 8.47
C HIS A 328 -3.90 11.44 9.00
N ARG A 329 -4.07 11.12 10.29
CA ARG A 329 -5.42 10.93 10.86
C ARG A 329 -6.26 12.20 10.73
N LYS A 330 -5.68 13.37 11.00
CA LYS A 330 -6.36 14.67 10.80
C LYS A 330 -6.73 14.90 9.34
N LEU A 331 -5.83 14.58 8.41
CA LEU A 331 -6.11 14.67 6.97
C LEU A 331 -7.25 13.72 6.55
N ALA A 332 -7.19 12.45 6.98
CA ALA A 332 -8.23 11.48 6.68
C ALA A 332 -9.59 11.89 7.27
N GLU A 333 -9.62 12.47 8.47
CA GLU A 333 -10.84 13.03 9.09
C GLU A 333 -11.41 14.22 8.29
N LEU A 334 -10.56 15.04 7.68
CA LEU A 334 -10.97 16.12 6.77
C LEU A 334 -11.60 15.55 5.48
N CYS A 335 -11.03 14.47 4.93
CA CYS A 335 -11.51 13.83 3.70
C CYS A 335 -12.69 12.86 3.90
N THR A 336 -13.09 12.58 5.15
CA THR A 336 -14.17 11.61 5.46
C THR A 336 -15.32 12.19 6.28
N PRO A 337 -15.93 13.31 5.84
CA PRO A 337 -17.14 13.83 6.46
C PRO A 337 -18.24 12.77 6.43
N THR A 338 -18.92 12.60 7.57
CA THR A 338 -19.94 11.55 7.71
C THR A 338 -21.37 12.09 7.75
N THR A 339 -21.52 13.41 7.85
CA THR A 339 -22.80 14.11 7.77
C THR A 339 -22.62 15.37 6.92
N LEU A 340 -23.70 15.82 6.29
CA LEU A 340 -23.67 17.04 5.47
C LEU A 340 -23.35 18.28 6.30
N GLY A 341 -23.86 18.37 7.54
CA GLY A 341 -23.53 19.47 8.44
C GLY A 341 -22.05 19.52 8.82
N ASN A 342 -21.43 18.36 9.06
CA ASN A 342 -19.99 18.30 9.31
C ASN A 342 -19.17 18.66 8.07
N PHE A 343 -19.62 18.23 6.88
CA PHE A 343 -18.99 18.60 5.62
C PHE A 343 -18.93 20.12 5.45
N TRP A 344 -20.07 20.83 5.54
CA TRP A 344 -20.08 22.29 5.37
C TRP A 344 -19.28 23.03 6.44
N LEU A 345 -19.26 22.52 7.68
CA LEU A 345 -18.41 23.08 8.73
C LEU A 345 -16.92 22.91 8.39
N GLN A 346 -16.51 21.72 7.97
CA GLN A 346 -15.14 21.43 7.56
C GLN A 346 -14.73 22.24 6.34
N ASP A 347 -15.61 22.34 5.34
CA ASP A 347 -15.41 23.10 4.09
C ASP A 347 -15.13 24.58 4.39
N SER A 348 -15.91 25.20 5.29
CA SER A 348 -15.71 26.59 5.72
C SER A 348 -14.37 26.87 6.41
N GLN A 349 -13.71 25.83 6.93
CA GLN A 349 -12.42 25.90 7.64
C GLN A 349 -11.34 25.07 6.95
N TYR A 350 -11.54 24.68 5.69
CA TYR A 350 -10.77 23.63 5.01
C TYR A 350 -9.26 23.87 5.09
N TYR A 351 -8.81 25.05 4.67
CA TYR A 351 -7.38 25.39 4.66
C TYR A 351 -6.77 25.43 6.06
N SER A 352 -7.52 25.86 7.07
CA SER A 352 -7.04 25.89 8.46
C SER A 352 -6.87 24.47 9.02
N ILE A 353 -7.85 23.60 8.77
CA ILE A 353 -7.77 22.19 9.20
C ILE A 353 -6.63 21.48 8.46
N LEU A 354 -6.49 21.73 7.15
CA LEU A 354 -5.42 21.19 6.32
C LEU A 354 -4.04 21.62 6.82
N ASP A 355 -3.78 22.92 7.08
CA ASP A 355 -2.50 23.37 7.63
C ASP A 355 -2.25 22.77 9.03
N SER A 356 -3.28 22.68 9.86
CA SER A 356 -3.18 22.09 11.21
C SER A 356 -2.85 20.58 11.19
N SER A 357 -3.08 19.91 10.07
CA SER A 357 -2.68 18.51 9.87
C SER A 357 -1.16 18.38 9.74
N ARG A 358 -0.47 19.41 9.22
CA ARG A 358 0.96 19.40 8.85
C ARG A 358 1.35 18.38 7.79
N TRP A 359 0.41 17.67 7.16
CA TRP A 359 0.73 16.62 6.17
C TRP A 359 1.54 17.18 5.00
N LEU A 360 1.06 18.27 4.38
CA LEU A 360 1.75 18.93 3.27
C LEU A 360 3.12 19.48 3.67
N ARG A 361 3.33 19.84 4.94
CA ARG A 361 4.66 20.21 5.44
C ARG A 361 5.62 19.03 5.41
N TYR A 362 5.16 17.83 5.77
CA TYR A 362 6.00 16.64 5.74
C TYR A 362 6.28 16.16 4.32
N VAL A 363 5.32 16.31 3.40
CA VAL A 363 5.53 16.12 1.96
C VAL A 363 6.62 17.06 1.45
N ALA A 364 6.48 18.37 1.73
CA ALA A 364 7.48 19.37 1.34
C ALA A 364 8.88 19.06 1.90
N ASN A 365 8.98 18.71 3.20
CA ASN A 365 10.26 18.37 3.81
C ASN A 365 10.93 17.16 3.13
N CYS A 366 10.17 16.13 2.75
CA CYS A 366 10.72 14.97 2.04
C CYS A 366 11.29 15.36 0.67
N LEU A 367 10.57 16.22 -0.07
CA LEU A 367 11.02 16.72 -1.37
C LEU A 367 12.27 17.61 -1.23
N THR A 368 12.36 18.47 -0.21
CA THR A 368 13.56 19.27 0.07
C THR A 368 14.79 18.40 0.36
N PHE A 369 14.65 17.34 1.16
CA PHE A 369 15.77 16.41 1.39
C PHE A 369 16.16 15.65 0.12
N ALA A 370 15.18 15.27 -0.71
CA ALA A 370 15.44 14.58 -1.96
C ALA A 370 16.18 15.47 -2.96
N GLU A 371 15.81 16.76 -3.01
CA GLU A 371 16.48 17.81 -3.79
C GLU A 371 17.92 18.01 -3.34
N GLU A 372 18.16 18.18 -2.04
CA GLU A 372 19.51 18.33 -1.47
C GLU A 372 20.39 17.14 -1.89
N ALA A 373 19.90 15.92 -1.69
CA ALA A 373 20.60 14.70 -2.07
C ALA A 373 20.86 14.65 -3.59
N ALA A 374 19.86 14.97 -4.42
CA ALA A 374 20.00 14.99 -5.88
C ALA A 374 21.03 16.04 -6.33
N ALA A 375 21.05 17.23 -5.72
CA ALA A 375 22.02 18.28 -6.01
C ALA A 375 23.46 17.84 -5.70
N HIS A 376 23.69 17.16 -4.58
CA HIS A 376 24.99 16.58 -4.25
C HIS A 376 25.41 15.49 -5.25
N LEU A 377 24.50 14.58 -5.61
CA LEU A 377 24.79 13.53 -6.60
C LEU A 377 25.10 14.12 -7.98
N ASN A 378 24.39 15.17 -8.40
CA ASN A 378 24.63 15.90 -9.65
C ASN A 378 26.01 16.58 -9.66
N ASN A 379 26.43 17.12 -8.52
CA ASN A 379 27.78 17.64 -8.28
C ASN A 379 28.86 16.54 -8.07
N ASN A 380 28.48 15.28 -8.30
CA ASN A 380 29.35 14.12 -8.15
C ASN A 380 29.92 13.96 -6.73
N VAL A 381 29.06 14.14 -5.73
CA VAL A 381 29.33 13.89 -4.30
C VAL A 381 28.45 12.74 -3.83
N THR A 382 29.06 11.74 -3.20
CA THR A 382 28.35 10.62 -2.60
C THR A 382 27.52 11.08 -1.41
N VAL A 383 26.27 10.61 -1.30
CA VAL A 383 25.32 10.98 -0.25
C VAL A 383 25.00 9.77 0.62
N VAL A 384 24.98 9.96 1.94
CA VAL A 384 24.54 8.96 2.93
C VAL A 384 23.31 9.49 3.65
N LEU A 385 22.17 8.84 3.45
CA LEU A 385 20.94 9.13 4.17
C LEU A 385 20.92 8.37 5.50
N GLN A 386 20.79 9.11 6.61
CA GLN A 386 20.71 8.56 7.95
C GLN A 386 19.39 8.92 8.63
N GLU A 387 18.79 7.90 9.23
CA GLU A 387 17.50 8.00 9.90
C GLU A 387 17.37 6.83 10.86
N GLY A 388 17.03 7.08 12.14
CA GLY A 388 16.62 6.09 13.14
C GLY A 388 17.09 4.66 12.88
N ASP A 389 16.15 3.77 12.57
CA ASP A 389 16.43 2.37 12.20
C ASP A 389 16.65 2.16 10.69
N GLY A 390 16.67 3.22 9.87
CA GLY A 390 17.08 3.22 8.46
C GLY A 390 16.11 2.55 7.49
N VAL A 391 14.82 2.48 7.85
CA VAL A 391 13.79 1.71 7.12
C VAL A 391 12.56 2.53 6.71
N ASP A 392 12.40 3.75 7.21
CA ASP A 392 11.22 4.57 6.95
C ASP A 392 11.55 5.76 6.05
N TYR A 393 11.85 6.93 6.62
CA TYR A 393 12.06 8.15 5.84
C TYR A 393 13.28 8.07 4.91
N SER A 394 14.30 7.30 5.28
CA SER A 394 15.42 7.01 4.40
C SER A 394 14.98 6.32 3.11
N ALA A 395 13.93 5.47 3.14
CA ALA A 395 13.35 4.88 1.93
C ALA A 395 12.63 5.93 1.09
N VAL A 396 11.86 6.82 1.74
CA VAL A 396 11.12 7.90 1.08
C VAL A 396 12.09 8.79 0.32
N VAL A 397 13.07 9.36 1.01
CA VAL A 397 14.04 10.30 0.41
C VAL A 397 14.89 9.59 -0.64
N SER A 398 15.34 8.35 -0.39
CA SER A 398 16.11 7.57 -1.37
C SER A 398 15.34 7.36 -2.68
N CYS A 399 14.06 6.96 -2.59
CA CYS A 399 13.22 6.79 -3.77
C CYS A 399 13.02 8.11 -4.51
N LEU A 400 12.70 9.19 -3.79
CA LEU A 400 12.48 10.50 -4.39
C LEU A 400 13.74 11.01 -5.09
N THR A 401 14.91 10.91 -4.46
CA THR A 401 16.19 11.25 -5.08
C THR A 401 16.41 10.46 -6.37
N GLN A 402 16.16 9.15 -6.36
CA GLN A 402 16.28 8.31 -7.56
C GLN A 402 15.28 8.70 -8.66
N LEU A 403 14.05 9.11 -8.32
CA LEU A 403 13.09 9.64 -9.30
C LEU A 403 13.56 10.95 -9.94
N LEU A 404 14.25 11.80 -9.17
CA LEU A 404 14.82 13.06 -9.67
C LEU A 404 16.01 12.83 -10.62
N VAL A 405 16.91 11.87 -10.30
CA VAL A 405 18.19 11.71 -11.02
C VAL A 405 18.22 10.58 -12.05
N ASP A 406 17.29 9.61 -11.99
CA ASP A 406 17.32 8.41 -12.84
C ASP A 406 16.00 8.22 -13.63
N PRO A 407 15.98 8.46 -14.96
CA PRO A 407 14.81 8.25 -15.80
C PRO A 407 14.26 6.82 -15.76
N HIS A 408 15.09 5.81 -15.49
CA HIS A 408 14.62 4.42 -15.39
C HIS A 408 13.55 4.30 -14.30
N CYS A 409 13.75 4.96 -13.15
CA CYS A 409 12.82 4.94 -12.02
C CYS A 409 11.44 5.56 -12.33
N ARG A 410 11.32 6.33 -13.42
CA ARG A 410 10.08 6.98 -13.86
C ARG A 410 9.27 6.13 -14.86
N THR A 411 9.81 4.99 -15.27
CA THR A 411 9.07 3.94 -16.00
C THR A 411 8.23 3.10 -15.04
N ILE A 412 7.21 2.40 -15.54
CA ILE A 412 6.41 1.48 -14.72
C ILE A 412 7.32 0.39 -14.14
N ALA A 413 8.12 -0.31 -14.95
CA ALA A 413 9.00 -1.38 -14.48
C ALA A 413 10.07 -0.85 -13.51
N GLY A 414 10.68 0.31 -13.80
CA GLY A 414 11.67 0.90 -12.91
C GLY A 414 11.09 1.39 -11.58
N PHE A 415 9.87 1.97 -11.57
CA PHE A 415 9.19 2.31 -10.32
C PHE A 415 8.84 1.06 -9.52
N GLN A 416 8.41 -0.01 -10.19
CA GLN A 416 8.15 -1.29 -9.55
C GLN A 416 9.42 -1.87 -8.91
N SER A 417 10.54 -1.83 -9.64
CA SER A 417 11.86 -2.20 -9.15
C SER A 417 12.35 -1.33 -8.00
N LEU A 418 12.05 -0.03 -8.03
CA LEU A 418 12.37 0.89 -6.94
C LEU A 418 11.63 0.50 -5.66
N VAL A 419 10.33 0.17 -5.76
CA VAL A 419 9.54 -0.32 -4.62
C VAL A 419 10.10 -1.65 -4.10
N GLN A 420 10.42 -2.59 -4.99
CA GLN A 420 11.02 -3.87 -4.60
C GLN A 420 12.37 -3.70 -3.90
N LYS A 421 13.25 -2.83 -4.41
CA LYS A 421 14.55 -2.55 -3.80
C LYS A 421 14.42 -1.84 -2.45
N GLU A 422 13.83 -0.65 -2.46
CA GLU A 422 13.92 0.29 -1.33
C GLU A 422 13.00 -0.06 -0.16
N TRP A 423 11.89 -0.74 -0.43
CA TRP A 423 10.87 -1.04 0.56
C TRP A 423 10.83 -2.52 0.90
N VAL A 424 10.83 -3.39 -0.11
CA VAL A 424 10.64 -4.83 0.12
C VAL A 424 11.94 -5.52 0.51
N ALA A 425 12.97 -5.41 -0.33
CA ALA A 425 14.25 -6.07 -0.12
C ALA A 425 15.04 -5.45 1.05
N LEU A 426 14.95 -4.13 1.23
CA LEU A 426 15.61 -3.43 2.33
C LEU A 426 14.83 -3.41 3.65
N GLY A 427 13.63 -3.99 3.71
CA GLY A 427 12.96 -4.31 4.97
C GLY A 427 12.14 -3.18 5.60
N HIS A 428 11.39 -2.43 4.79
CA HIS A 428 10.39 -1.53 5.33
C HIS A 428 9.32 -2.34 6.09
N PRO A 429 8.99 -1.98 7.35
CA PRO A 429 8.13 -2.79 8.19
C PRO A 429 6.63 -2.63 7.85
N PHE A 430 6.20 -3.08 6.65
CA PHE A 430 4.82 -2.91 6.17
C PHE A 430 3.77 -3.48 7.14
N CYS A 431 4.01 -4.67 7.70
CA CYS A 431 3.08 -5.29 8.65
C CYS A 431 2.82 -4.38 9.85
N ASP A 432 3.86 -3.75 10.40
CA ASP A 432 3.72 -2.86 11.55
C ASP A 432 3.09 -1.52 11.16
N ARG A 433 3.55 -0.94 10.05
CA ARG A 433 3.14 0.40 9.61
C ARG A 433 1.67 0.43 9.17
N LEU A 434 1.18 -0.67 8.59
CA LEU A 434 -0.22 -0.86 8.15
C LEU A 434 -1.14 -1.44 9.25
N GLY A 435 -0.59 -1.77 10.42
CA GLY A 435 -1.32 -2.31 11.56
C GLY A 435 -1.85 -3.72 11.32
N LEU A 436 -1.05 -4.59 10.71
CA LEU A 436 -1.39 -5.99 10.46
C LEU A 436 -0.96 -6.90 11.63
N PRO A 437 -1.63 -8.04 11.84
CA PRO A 437 -1.24 -9.00 12.86
C PRO A 437 0.12 -9.62 12.53
N ARG A 438 1.04 -9.65 13.50
CA ARG A 438 2.39 -10.21 13.28
C ARG A 438 2.37 -11.73 13.23
N PRO A 439 3.28 -12.37 12.46
CA PRO A 439 3.55 -13.78 12.57
C PRO A 439 3.97 -14.18 14.00
N GLY A 440 3.32 -15.18 14.58
CA GLY A 440 3.69 -15.74 15.88
C GLY A 440 3.26 -14.93 17.13
N GLN A 441 2.62 -13.77 16.98
CA GLN A 441 2.07 -13.00 18.10
C GLN A 441 0.54 -12.92 17.98
N ALA A 442 -0.18 -13.46 18.97
CA ALA A 442 -1.65 -13.57 18.96
C ALA A 442 -2.37 -12.42 19.69
N LYS A 443 -1.65 -11.46 20.26
CA LYS A 443 -2.22 -10.32 20.99
C LYS A 443 -1.71 -9.01 20.39
N GLU A 444 -2.65 -8.14 19.99
CA GLU A 444 -2.39 -6.72 19.78
C GLU A 444 -1.84 -6.14 21.09
N SER A 445 -0.61 -5.64 21.05
CA SER A 445 -0.05 -4.85 22.14
C SER A 445 -0.33 -3.37 21.88
N SER A 446 -0.49 -2.55 22.92
CA SER A 446 -0.55 -1.09 22.79
C SER A 446 0.66 -0.51 22.04
N ALA A 447 1.80 -1.21 22.09
CA ALA A 447 3.01 -0.89 21.35
C ALA A 447 2.85 -1.03 19.82
N GLN A 448 1.96 -1.89 19.33
CA GLN A 448 1.76 -2.10 17.89
C GLN A 448 0.99 -0.93 17.24
N CYS A 449 0.06 -0.32 17.97
CA CYS A 449 -0.61 0.91 17.55
C CYS A 449 0.37 2.10 17.48
N ALA A 450 1.37 2.14 18.36
CA ALA A 450 2.39 3.20 18.39
C ALA A 450 3.39 3.12 17.22
N GLN A 451 3.40 2.01 16.46
CA GLN A 451 4.29 1.79 15.32
C GLN A 451 3.59 1.99 13.97
N CYS A 452 2.26 2.19 13.96
CA CYS A 452 1.50 2.45 12.75
C CYS A 452 1.87 3.83 12.19
N ALA A 453 2.21 3.93 10.91
CA ALA A 453 2.48 5.20 10.25
C ALA A 453 2.34 5.08 8.73
N PRO A 454 1.79 6.10 8.06
CA PRO A 454 1.51 6.10 6.61
C PRO A 454 2.76 6.47 5.78
N VAL A 455 3.92 5.88 6.09
CA VAL A 455 5.21 6.24 5.48
C VAL A 455 5.21 5.96 3.98
N PHE A 456 4.65 4.82 3.56
CA PHE A 456 4.52 4.49 2.14
C PHE A 456 3.56 5.45 1.42
N LEU A 457 2.44 5.83 2.04
CA LEU A 457 1.54 6.83 1.48
C LEU A 457 2.21 8.21 1.37
N LEU A 458 3.04 8.60 2.34
CA LEU A 458 3.83 9.83 2.28
C LEU A 458 4.76 9.83 1.05
N PHE A 459 5.41 8.69 0.76
CA PHE A 459 6.20 8.53 -0.46
C PHE A 459 5.34 8.65 -1.73
N LEU A 460 4.18 7.98 -1.79
CA LEU A 460 3.31 8.05 -2.96
C LEU A 460 2.76 9.46 -3.20
N ASP A 461 2.45 10.20 -2.13
CA ASP A 461 2.05 11.62 -2.24
C ASP A 461 3.20 12.47 -2.79
N CYS A 462 4.42 12.31 -2.25
CA CYS A 462 5.59 13.02 -2.79
C CYS A 462 5.86 12.68 -4.28
N ALA A 463 5.74 11.41 -4.67
CA ALA A 463 5.85 11.00 -6.07
C ALA A 463 4.73 11.57 -6.94
N TRP A 464 3.52 11.69 -6.40
CA TRP A 464 2.40 12.36 -7.06
C TRP A 464 2.67 13.87 -7.25
N GLN A 465 3.26 14.56 -6.26
CA GLN A 465 3.66 15.97 -6.43
C GLN A 465 4.62 16.15 -7.62
N LEU A 466 5.64 15.29 -7.73
CA LEU A 466 6.58 15.31 -8.86
C LEU A 466 5.87 15.01 -10.20
N LEU A 467 4.95 14.05 -10.20
CA LEU A 467 4.14 13.71 -11.38
C LEU A 467 3.27 14.89 -11.83
N GLN A 468 2.64 15.61 -10.90
CA GLN A 468 1.81 16.78 -11.24
C GLN A 468 2.63 17.92 -11.84
N GLN A 469 3.83 18.15 -11.32
CA GLN A 469 4.72 19.20 -11.84
C GLN A 469 5.32 18.82 -13.20
N HIS A 470 5.57 17.53 -13.44
CA HIS A 470 6.23 17.03 -14.65
C HIS A 470 5.51 15.84 -15.28
N PRO A 471 4.26 15.98 -15.76
CA PRO A 471 3.45 14.87 -16.22
C PRO A 471 4.06 14.10 -17.41
N ALA A 472 4.82 14.77 -18.28
CA ALA A 472 5.49 14.15 -19.42
C ALA A 472 6.76 13.35 -19.03
N ALA A 473 7.25 13.48 -17.80
CA ALA A 473 8.48 12.85 -17.34
C ALA A 473 8.27 11.43 -16.79
N PHE A 474 7.02 11.02 -16.57
CA PHE A 474 6.64 9.75 -15.94
C PHE A 474 5.77 8.92 -16.89
N GLN A 475 6.04 7.60 -16.92
CA GLN A 475 5.23 6.67 -17.71
C GLN A 475 3.91 6.30 -17.01
N TYR A 476 3.87 6.39 -15.69
CA TYR A 476 2.70 6.06 -14.87
C TYR A 476 1.88 7.31 -14.50
N THR A 477 0.61 7.09 -14.18
CA THR A 477 -0.36 8.16 -13.87
C THR A 477 -0.65 8.24 -12.36
N ASP A 478 -1.44 9.25 -11.97
CA ASP A 478 -1.99 9.36 -10.61
C ASP A 478 -2.76 8.09 -10.22
N THR A 479 -3.48 7.51 -11.18
CA THR A 479 -4.31 6.32 -10.94
C THR A 479 -3.45 5.08 -10.65
N TYR A 480 -2.24 5.00 -11.21
CA TYR A 480 -1.28 3.96 -10.86
C TYR A 480 -0.83 4.08 -9.39
N LEU A 481 -0.52 5.29 -8.92
CA LEU A 481 -0.11 5.54 -7.53
C LEU A 481 -1.25 5.24 -6.55
N VAL A 482 -2.48 5.67 -6.87
CA VAL A 482 -3.68 5.35 -6.07
C VAL A 482 -3.92 3.84 -6.02
N THR A 483 -3.79 3.14 -7.15
CA THR A 483 -3.91 1.67 -7.17
C THR A 483 -2.87 1.03 -6.26
N LEU A 484 -1.61 1.50 -6.30
CA LEU A 484 -0.56 0.94 -5.48
C LEU A 484 -0.85 1.11 -3.98
N TRP A 485 -1.44 2.24 -3.60
CA TRP A 485 -1.94 2.44 -2.24
C TRP A 485 -3.08 1.48 -1.86
N ASP A 486 -4.05 1.28 -2.76
CA ASP A 486 -5.11 0.28 -2.55
C ASP A 486 -4.54 -1.14 -2.42
N CYS A 487 -3.50 -1.48 -3.20
CA CYS A 487 -2.77 -2.74 -3.09
C CYS A 487 -2.06 -2.90 -1.75
N ALA A 488 -1.53 -1.82 -1.16
CA ALA A 488 -0.98 -1.83 0.19
C ALA A 488 -2.03 -2.11 1.28
N HIS A 489 -3.32 -2.11 0.95
CA HIS A 489 -4.41 -2.53 1.82
C HIS A 489 -5.12 -3.80 1.35
N ASN A 490 -4.72 -4.34 0.21
CA ASN A 490 -5.19 -5.59 -0.34
C ASN A 490 -4.11 -6.66 -0.14
N HIS A 491 -4.08 -7.27 1.05
CA HIS A 491 -3.06 -8.26 1.41
C HIS A 491 -3.37 -9.63 0.82
N LEU A 492 -3.63 -9.66 -0.48
CA LEU A 492 -3.68 -10.89 -1.27
C LEU A 492 -2.27 -11.37 -1.63
N PHE A 493 -1.33 -10.43 -1.74
CA PHE A 493 0.05 -10.66 -2.15
C PHE A 493 1.03 -10.31 -1.02
N ASP A 494 2.19 -10.96 -1.04
CA ASP A 494 3.21 -10.90 0.02
C ASP A 494 4.08 -9.63 0.00
N THR A 495 4.00 -8.82 -1.05
CA THR A 495 4.82 -7.61 -1.22
C THR A 495 4.71 -6.68 -0.02
N PHE A 496 3.47 -6.39 0.42
CA PHE A 496 3.18 -5.43 1.48
C PHE A 496 2.70 -6.11 2.77
N LEU A 497 2.95 -7.42 2.92
CA LEU A 497 2.38 -8.21 4.01
C LEU A 497 3.32 -8.34 5.22
N PHE A 498 4.63 -8.35 5.00
CA PHE A 498 5.64 -8.68 6.02
C PHE A 498 6.53 -7.48 6.35
N ASN A 499 7.24 -7.55 7.49
CA ASN A 499 8.17 -6.48 7.87
C ASN A 499 9.54 -6.59 7.20
N CYS A 500 9.93 -7.79 6.80
CA CYS A 500 11.22 -8.06 6.17
C CYS A 500 11.17 -9.34 5.33
N PRO A 501 12.18 -9.55 4.44
CA PRO A 501 12.31 -10.80 3.67
C PRO A 501 12.37 -12.05 4.57
N ARG A 502 13.05 -11.96 5.72
CA ARG A 502 13.15 -13.08 6.66
C ARG A 502 11.79 -13.52 7.22
N ASP A 503 10.93 -12.57 7.59
CA ASP A 503 9.57 -12.86 8.08
C ASP A 503 8.73 -13.56 7.00
N ARG A 504 8.90 -13.16 5.73
CA ARG A 504 8.28 -13.80 4.57
C ARG A 504 8.74 -15.25 4.44
N ASP A 505 10.04 -15.51 4.50
CA ASP A 505 10.60 -16.87 4.35
C ASP A 505 10.14 -17.80 5.48
N LEU A 506 10.07 -17.28 6.71
CA LEU A 506 9.53 -18.00 7.87
C LEU A 506 8.05 -18.34 7.70
N ALA A 507 7.24 -17.40 7.16
CA ALA A 507 5.83 -17.64 6.90
C ALA A 507 5.64 -18.75 5.84
N VAL A 508 6.38 -18.69 4.74
CA VAL A 508 6.36 -19.72 3.67
C VAL A 508 6.77 -21.09 4.21
N SER A 509 7.88 -21.15 4.96
CA SER A 509 8.38 -22.40 5.56
C SER A 509 7.35 -23.03 6.50
N LYS A 510 6.64 -22.21 7.29
CA LYS A 510 5.60 -22.69 8.20
C LYS A 510 4.40 -23.28 7.46
N ILE A 511 3.97 -22.67 6.36
CA ILE A 511 2.90 -23.23 5.51
C ILE A 511 3.33 -24.59 4.96
N GLN A 512 4.56 -24.69 4.45
CA GLN A 512 5.09 -25.92 3.90
C GLN A 512 5.14 -27.04 4.95
N GLN A 513 5.63 -26.76 6.16
CA GLN A 513 5.63 -27.73 7.26
C GLN A 513 4.22 -28.18 7.67
N LEU A 514 3.24 -27.27 7.67
CA LEU A 514 1.85 -27.62 7.97
C LEU A 514 1.25 -28.51 6.87
N SER A 515 1.54 -28.19 5.61
CA SER A 515 1.20 -29.01 4.44
C SER A 515 1.78 -30.42 4.55
N GLU A 516 3.07 -30.56 4.89
CA GLU A 516 3.75 -31.85 5.08
C GLU A 516 3.18 -32.64 6.27
N LYS A 517 2.80 -31.97 7.36
CA LYS A 517 2.12 -32.60 8.50
C LYS A 517 0.72 -33.08 8.12
N LEU A 518 -0.05 -32.29 7.37
CA LEU A 518 -1.39 -32.68 6.93
C LEU A 518 -1.34 -33.83 5.92
N SER A 519 -0.38 -33.82 5.00
CA SER A 519 -0.19 -34.92 4.04
C SER A 519 0.27 -36.20 4.72
N SER A 520 1.18 -36.13 5.71
CA SER A 520 1.58 -37.30 6.50
C SER A 520 0.46 -37.86 7.39
N LEU A 521 -0.40 -37.00 7.94
CA LEU A 521 -1.61 -37.42 8.66
C LEU A 521 -2.65 -38.04 7.72
N SER A 522 -2.82 -37.49 6.51
CA SER A 522 -3.68 -38.05 5.45
C SER A 522 -3.17 -39.41 4.97
N ILE A 523 -1.86 -39.59 4.80
CA ILE A 523 -1.23 -40.88 4.46
C ILE A 523 -1.43 -41.91 5.60
N MET A 524 -1.42 -41.48 6.86
CA MET A 524 -1.74 -42.34 8.01
C MET A 524 -3.23 -42.71 8.05
N ASN A 525 -4.14 -41.81 7.67
CA ASN A 525 -5.59 -42.07 7.65
C ASN A 525 -6.08 -42.85 6.43
N ASN A 526 -5.42 -42.70 5.27
CA ASN A 526 -5.72 -43.45 4.04
C ASN A 526 -5.35 -44.94 4.13
N ARG A 527 -4.69 -45.37 5.21
CA ARG A 527 -4.54 -46.80 5.54
C ARG A 527 -5.75 -47.40 6.24
N LEU A 528 -6.76 -46.60 6.59
CA LEU A 528 -7.96 -47.06 7.31
C LEU A 528 -9.30 -46.77 6.60
N TRP A 529 -9.36 -45.89 5.60
CA TRP A 529 -10.60 -45.60 4.89
C TRP A 529 -10.33 -45.28 3.41
N SER A 530 -10.77 -46.16 2.51
CA SER A 530 -10.82 -45.90 1.06
C SER A 530 -12.20 -45.31 0.72
N GLY A 531 -12.29 -44.00 0.45
CA GLY A 531 -13.55 -43.47 -0.08
C GLY A 531 -13.84 -41.96 -0.11
N GLU A 532 -12.95 -41.06 0.33
CA GLU A 532 -13.22 -39.62 0.23
C GLU A 532 -12.05 -38.83 -0.38
N GLU A 533 -12.40 -37.83 -1.20
CA GLU A 533 -11.47 -36.95 -1.90
C GLU A 533 -10.44 -36.34 -0.94
N VAL A 534 -9.16 -36.47 -1.30
CA VAL A 534 -8.03 -35.93 -0.54
C VAL A 534 -8.17 -34.40 -0.47
N PRO A 535 -8.11 -33.77 0.72
CA PRO A 535 -8.08 -32.31 0.80
C PRO A 535 -6.82 -31.80 0.09
N GLU A 536 -6.98 -30.99 -0.95
CA GLU A 536 -5.86 -30.36 -1.65
C GLU A 536 -5.04 -29.48 -0.70
N VAL A 537 -3.73 -29.65 -0.80
CA VAL A 537 -2.69 -29.02 0.01
C VAL A 537 -2.72 -27.47 -0.14
N PRO A 538 -2.56 -26.69 0.94
CA PRO A 538 -2.42 -25.23 0.83
C PRO A 538 -1.18 -24.85 0.02
N VAL A 539 -1.36 -24.02 -1.02
CA VAL A 539 -0.26 -23.48 -1.84
C VAL A 539 0.39 -22.32 -1.06
N PRO A 540 1.73 -22.23 -0.99
CA PRO A 540 2.39 -21.11 -0.32
C PRO A 540 2.01 -19.77 -0.94
N VAL A 541 1.94 -18.72 -0.10
CA VAL A 541 1.78 -17.33 -0.55
C VAL A 541 2.98 -17.00 -1.43
N GLY A 542 2.81 -17.01 -2.75
CA GLY A 542 3.89 -16.76 -3.70
C GLY A 542 4.30 -15.29 -3.70
N SER A 543 5.58 -15.03 -4.00
CA SER A 543 6.05 -13.67 -4.23
C SER A 543 5.40 -13.05 -5.45
N ARG A 544 4.57 -12.04 -5.21
CA ARG A 544 3.69 -11.45 -6.21
C ARG A 544 3.74 -9.94 -6.07
N PHE A 545 4.37 -9.26 -7.02
CA PHE A 545 4.20 -7.83 -7.21
C PHE A 545 3.29 -7.60 -8.40
N PHE A 546 2.00 -7.43 -8.12
CA PHE A 546 1.01 -7.09 -9.13
C PHE A 546 0.44 -5.72 -8.81
N PRO A 547 0.90 -4.64 -9.47
CA PRO A 547 0.05 -3.47 -9.63
C PRO A 547 -1.04 -3.80 -10.65
N PHE A 548 -0.71 -4.51 -11.76
CA PHE A 548 -1.64 -5.15 -12.71
C PHE A 548 -0.93 -6.19 -13.58
N SER A 549 -1.67 -7.18 -14.10
CA SER A 549 -1.35 -7.88 -15.35
C SER A 549 -1.78 -6.98 -16.52
N LEU A 550 -0.87 -6.58 -17.40
CA LEU A 550 -1.25 -6.04 -18.70
C LEU A 550 -2.06 -7.12 -19.43
N GLY A 551 -3.37 -6.91 -19.57
CA GLY A 551 -4.15 -7.67 -20.53
C GLY A 551 -3.54 -7.47 -21.91
N ARG A 552 -3.38 -8.55 -22.67
CA ARG A 552 -2.94 -8.49 -24.06
C ARG A 552 -3.89 -7.58 -24.86
N HIS A 553 -3.48 -6.34 -25.06
CA HIS A 553 -3.81 -5.58 -26.25
C HIS A 553 -2.47 -5.14 -26.83
N GLU A 554 -2.02 -5.85 -27.87
CA GLU A 554 -0.76 -5.65 -28.59
C GLU A 554 -0.68 -4.32 -29.37
N ASP A 555 -1.64 -3.40 -29.20
CA ASP A 555 -1.78 -2.24 -30.11
C ASP A 555 -1.23 -0.91 -29.55
N LEU A 556 -0.90 -0.81 -28.25
CA LEU A 556 -0.33 0.42 -27.66
C LEU A 556 1.21 0.42 -27.60
N ALA A 557 1.85 -0.75 -27.71
CA ALA A 557 3.30 -0.89 -27.59
C ALA A 557 4.08 -0.30 -28.79
N ARG A 558 3.44 -0.12 -29.95
CA ARG A 558 4.14 0.29 -31.19
C ARG A 558 4.39 1.79 -31.35
N ASN A 559 3.84 2.65 -30.48
CA ASN A 559 4.01 4.11 -30.56
C ASN A 559 4.88 4.72 -29.45
N LEU A 560 5.44 3.92 -28.54
CA LEU A 560 6.28 4.41 -27.42
C LEU A 560 7.79 4.34 -27.68
N ASP A 561 8.24 3.58 -28.68
CA ASP A 561 9.66 3.44 -29.04
C ASP A 561 10.29 4.74 -29.60
N SER A 562 9.50 5.80 -29.82
CA SER A 562 9.99 7.06 -30.41
C SER A 562 10.04 8.26 -29.46
N MET A 563 9.74 8.11 -28.16
CA MET A 563 9.88 9.23 -27.21
C MET A 563 11.32 9.28 -26.67
N GLN A 564 12.14 10.13 -27.27
CA GLN A 564 13.42 10.55 -26.70
C GLN A 564 13.16 11.21 -25.34
N VAL A 565 13.38 10.47 -24.26
CA VAL A 565 13.32 11.00 -22.88
C VAL A 565 14.54 11.89 -22.69
N SER A 566 14.33 13.21 -22.72
CA SER A 566 15.39 14.19 -22.44
C SER A 566 15.80 14.16 -20.96
N LEU A 567 17.09 14.33 -20.70
CA LEU A 567 17.63 14.63 -19.37
C LEU A 567 16.97 15.92 -18.86
N ILE A 568 16.27 15.84 -17.72
CA ILE A 568 15.72 17.02 -17.04
C ILE A 568 16.77 17.46 -16.02
N ASP A 569 17.12 18.74 -16.04
CA ASP A 569 17.95 19.35 -15.00
C ASP A 569 17.15 19.38 -13.69
N ALA A 570 17.67 18.77 -12.62
CA ALA A 570 16.98 18.69 -11.33
C ALA A 570 16.60 20.08 -10.76
N SER A 571 17.31 21.14 -11.17
CA SER A 571 16.98 22.53 -10.80
C SER A 571 15.67 23.03 -11.43
N GLN A 572 15.21 22.42 -12.53
CA GLN A 572 13.93 22.75 -13.18
C GLN A 572 12.75 22.01 -12.56
N LEU A 573 12.99 20.99 -11.71
CA LEU A 573 11.94 20.26 -11.02
C LEU A 573 11.40 21.02 -9.80
N LEU A 574 12.14 22.01 -9.32
CA LEU A 574 11.86 22.69 -8.06
C LEU A 574 12.16 24.18 -8.21
N ASP A 575 11.41 24.86 -9.06
CA ASP A 575 11.38 26.31 -8.99
C ASP A 575 10.62 26.68 -7.71
N SER A 576 11.37 26.90 -6.63
CA SER A 576 10.93 27.16 -5.25
C SER A 576 9.82 28.20 -5.06
N GLN A 577 9.50 29.01 -6.08
CA GLN A 577 8.37 29.94 -6.09
C GLN A 577 7.02 29.30 -6.44
N SER A 578 7.00 28.09 -7.00
CA SER A 578 5.76 27.39 -7.39
C SER A 578 5.09 26.63 -6.24
N LEU A 579 5.84 26.22 -5.21
CA LEU A 579 5.30 25.57 -4.00
C LEU A 579 4.47 26.51 -3.10
N LEU A 580 4.56 27.83 -3.31
CA LEU A 580 3.83 28.85 -2.53
C LEU A 580 2.79 29.63 -3.34
N ASN A 581 2.74 29.44 -4.66
CA ASN A 581 1.83 30.16 -5.57
C ASN A 581 0.91 29.17 -6.31
N ALA A 582 0.07 28.45 -5.57
CA ALA A 582 -1.21 28.04 -6.14
C ALA A 582 -2.11 29.29 -6.21
N PRO A 583 -2.79 29.58 -7.33
CA PRO A 583 -3.60 30.78 -7.46
C PRO A 583 -4.77 30.77 -6.46
N ASP A 584 -5.08 31.96 -5.93
CA ASP A 584 -6.12 32.27 -4.95
C ASP A 584 -7.50 31.63 -5.21
#